data_AF-A0A9D1LTA7-F1
#
_entry.id   AF-A0A9D1LTA7-F1
#
_cell.length_a   1.000
_cell.length_b   1.000
_cell.length_c   1.000
_cell.angle_alpha   90.00
_cell.angle_beta   90.00
_cell.angle_gamma   90.00
#
_symmetry.space_group_name_H-M   'P 1'
#
loop_
_entity.id
_entity.type
_entity.pdbx_description
1 polymer ?
#
loop_
_entity_poly.entity_id
_entity_poly.type
_entity_poly.pdbx_seq_one_letter_code
_entity_poly.pdbx_strand_id
1 'polypeptide(L)'
;MKLMQRPEIVVICGVLVVVIMMLVAIMLNMNRREREQNRWFSDVEHALYDSLSGNLDGGDDLVSASDGRLEREQAVRDEVTRQLNGLRADVARETAQAVGAQVSTALDGLSDELARLNSRLDEWQGATGELRLLRERLSVAPRGEMPLGQLDALLMQWFAPGRYVRDFEVGTGSGRYADVAILLPDEAGRVLYLPVDMSFPVEEFSGEWNAETRARLSQRLAEHAARLAA
;
A
#
# COMPACT_ATOMS: atom_id res chain seq x y z
N MET A 1 -22.94 -55.33 121.49
CA MET A 1 -24.22 -54.88 122.08
C MET A 1 -23.96 -54.07 123.36
N LYS A 2 -23.43 -52.83 123.21
CA LYS A 2 -23.35 -51.76 124.25
C LYS A 2 -22.77 -50.43 123.72
N LEU A 3 -22.41 -50.35 122.43
CA LEU A 3 -22.01 -49.09 121.77
C LEU A 3 -23.19 -48.37 121.06
N MET A 4 -24.39 -48.97 121.00
CA MET A 4 -25.51 -48.48 120.18
C MET A 4 -26.61 -47.74 120.99
N GLN A 5 -26.42 -47.57 122.30
CA GLN A 5 -27.39 -46.90 123.19
C GLN A 5 -26.96 -45.47 123.59
N ARG A 6 -25.84 -44.95 123.08
CA ARG A 6 -25.50 -43.54 123.27
C ARG A 6 -26.25 -42.70 122.22
N PRO A 7 -27.19 -41.83 122.63
CA PRO A 7 -28.02 -41.08 121.70
C PRO A 7 -27.21 -40.21 120.73
N GLU A 8 -26.01 -39.78 121.14
CA GLU A 8 -25.08 -38.98 120.33
C GLU A 8 -24.60 -39.70 119.05
N ILE A 9 -24.34 -41.01 119.11
CA ILE A 9 -23.83 -41.77 117.95
C ILE A 9 -24.91 -41.93 116.88
N VAL A 10 -26.17 -42.13 117.30
CA VAL A 10 -27.31 -42.26 116.38
C VAL A 10 -27.55 -40.95 115.63
N VAL A 11 -27.43 -39.80 116.31
CA VAL A 11 -27.56 -38.47 115.69
C VAL A 11 -26.46 -38.21 114.67
N ILE A 12 -25.20 -38.53 115.01
CA ILE A 12 -24.05 -38.36 114.09
C ILE A 12 -24.22 -39.25 112.85
N CYS A 13 -24.63 -40.51 113.02
CA CYS A 13 -24.91 -41.40 111.89
C CYS A 13 -26.07 -40.88 111.02
N GLY A 14 -27.12 -40.32 111.62
CA GLY A 14 -28.23 -39.73 110.87
C GLY A 14 -27.80 -38.55 110.01
N VAL A 15 -27.03 -37.61 110.58
CA VAL A 15 -26.49 -36.46 109.85
C VAL A 15 -25.55 -36.91 108.72
N LEU A 16 -24.69 -37.91 108.99
CA LEU A 16 -23.77 -38.45 107.98
C LEU A 16 -24.53 -39.05 106.78
N VAL A 17 -25.62 -39.80 107.03
CA VAL A 17 -26.44 -40.38 105.96
C VAL A 17 -27.11 -39.29 105.12
N VAL A 18 -27.62 -38.23 105.76
CA VAL A 18 -28.23 -37.09 105.03
C VAL A 18 -27.18 -36.38 104.17
N VAL A 19 -25.97 -36.17 104.69
CA VAL A 19 -24.86 -35.56 103.95
C VAL A 19 -24.45 -36.42 102.76
N ILE A 20 -24.33 -37.74 102.95
CA ILE A 20 -24.01 -38.68 101.85
C ILE A 20 -25.12 -38.66 100.79
N MET A 21 -26.39 -38.68 101.21
CA MET A 21 -27.53 -38.64 100.29
C MET A 21 -27.54 -37.32 99.49
N MET A 22 -27.23 -36.20 100.15
CA MET A 22 -27.11 -34.89 99.50
C MET A 22 -25.94 -34.84 98.51
N LEU A 23 -24.78 -35.39 98.85
CA LEU A 23 -23.63 -35.49 97.95
C LEU A 23 -23.94 -36.36 96.72
N VAL A 24 -24.62 -37.49 96.91
CA VAL A 24 -25.07 -38.35 95.80
C VAL A 24 -26.09 -37.61 94.92
N ALA A 25 -27.05 -36.89 95.51
CA ALA A 25 -28.01 -36.10 94.75
C ALA A 25 -27.34 -34.99 93.92
N ILE A 26 -26.34 -34.31 94.49
CA ILE A 26 -25.53 -33.30 93.77
C ILE A 26 -24.74 -33.96 92.63
N MET A 27 -24.10 -35.11 92.88
CA MET A 27 -23.34 -35.84 91.85
C MET A 27 -24.23 -36.29 90.69
N LEU A 28 -25.43 -36.80 90.98
CA LEU A 28 -26.39 -37.21 89.94
C LEU A 28 -26.90 -36.03 89.11
N ASN A 29 -27.13 -34.88 89.75
CA ASN A 29 -27.51 -33.64 89.06
C ASN A 29 -26.36 -33.09 88.20
N MET A 30 -25.12 -33.13 88.71
CA MET A 30 -23.94 -32.67 88.00
C MET A 30 -23.60 -33.57 86.80
N ASN A 31 -23.72 -34.89 86.96
CA ASN A 31 -23.55 -35.87 85.88
C ASN A 31 -24.65 -35.74 84.79
N ARG A 32 -25.87 -35.32 85.15
CA ARG A 32 -26.90 -34.98 84.14
C ARG A 32 -26.51 -33.74 83.33
N ARG A 33 -26.03 -32.69 83.99
CA ARG A 33 -25.57 -31.46 83.33
C ARG A 33 -24.34 -31.69 82.46
N GLU A 34 -23.38 -32.49 82.90
CA GLU A 34 -22.20 -32.87 82.10
C GLU A 34 -22.60 -33.66 80.85
N ARG A 35 -23.58 -34.56 80.94
CA ARG A 35 -24.06 -35.29 79.75
C ARG A 35 -24.76 -34.37 78.75
N GLU A 36 -25.55 -33.42 79.23
CA GLU A 36 -26.22 -32.45 78.36
C GLU A 36 -25.21 -31.51 77.70
N GLN A 37 -24.23 -31.03 78.46
CA GLN A 37 -23.17 -30.16 77.96
C GLN A 37 -22.23 -30.89 76.98
N ASN A 38 -21.85 -32.14 77.28
CA ASN A 38 -21.02 -32.95 76.40
C ASN A 38 -21.76 -33.35 75.13
N ARG A 39 -23.06 -33.68 75.21
CA ARG A 39 -23.89 -33.95 74.04
C ARG A 39 -23.97 -32.73 73.13
N TRP A 40 -24.27 -31.56 73.70
CA TRP A 40 -24.32 -30.32 72.92
C TRP A 40 -22.97 -30.00 72.26
N PHE A 41 -21.86 -30.24 72.96
CA PHE A 41 -20.54 -29.96 72.39
C PHE A 41 -20.20 -30.90 71.22
N SER A 42 -20.56 -32.18 71.31
CA SER A 42 -20.44 -33.14 70.22
C SER A 42 -21.35 -32.80 69.04
N ASP A 43 -22.59 -32.34 69.30
CA ASP A 43 -23.52 -31.93 68.24
C ASP A 43 -22.98 -30.70 67.47
N VAL A 44 -22.36 -29.74 68.18
CA VAL A 44 -21.70 -28.58 67.57
C VAL A 44 -20.47 -29.01 66.76
N GLU A 45 -19.66 -29.91 67.29
CA GLU A 45 -18.49 -30.44 66.60
C GLU A 45 -18.89 -31.16 65.31
N HIS A 46 -19.91 -32.03 65.35
CA HIS A 46 -20.46 -32.69 64.17
C HIS A 46 -21.04 -31.69 63.17
N ALA A 47 -21.80 -30.69 63.62
CA ALA A 47 -22.33 -29.65 62.72
C ALA A 47 -21.22 -28.84 62.06
N LEU A 48 -20.11 -28.58 62.75
CA LEU A 48 -18.93 -27.91 62.19
C LEU A 48 -18.22 -28.80 61.16
N TYR A 49 -18.04 -30.10 61.46
CA TYR A 49 -17.48 -31.05 60.50
C TYR A 49 -18.34 -31.19 59.26
N ASP A 50 -19.66 -31.32 59.42
CA ASP A 50 -20.61 -31.39 58.30
C ASP A 50 -20.60 -30.10 57.47
N SER A 51 -20.54 -28.93 58.13
CA SER A 51 -20.47 -27.64 57.44
C SER A 51 -19.16 -27.45 56.68
N LEU A 52 -18.02 -27.86 57.26
CA LEU A 52 -16.71 -27.78 56.62
C LEU A 52 -16.61 -28.78 55.46
N SER A 53 -17.07 -30.01 55.64
CA SER A 53 -17.10 -31.02 54.59
C SER A 53 -18.02 -30.60 53.44
N GLY A 54 -19.22 -30.09 53.75
CA GLY A 54 -20.15 -29.60 52.73
C GLY A 54 -19.64 -28.38 51.96
N ASN A 55 -18.89 -27.47 52.60
CA ASN A 55 -18.24 -26.36 51.90
C ASN A 55 -17.06 -26.82 51.04
N LEU A 56 -16.31 -27.84 51.45
CA LEU A 56 -15.23 -28.44 50.66
C LEU A 56 -15.78 -29.16 49.43
N ASP A 57 -16.83 -29.97 49.59
CA ASP A 57 -17.51 -30.67 48.49
C ASP A 57 -18.14 -29.67 47.51
N GLY A 58 -18.83 -28.64 48.02
CA GLY A 58 -19.37 -27.57 47.18
C GLY A 58 -18.29 -26.77 46.46
N GLY A 59 -17.09 -26.67 47.06
CA GLY A 59 -15.91 -26.09 46.41
C GLY A 59 -15.39 -26.93 45.26
N ASP A 60 -15.31 -28.25 45.43
CA ASP A 60 -14.84 -29.20 44.41
C ASP A 60 -15.80 -29.27 43.21
N ASP A 61 -17.11 -29.23 43.46
CA ASP A 61 -18.14 -29.11 42.41
C ASP A 61 -17.98 -27.81 41.61
N LEU A 62 -17.70 -26.69 42.29
CA LEU A 62 -17.47 -25.40 41.63
C LEU A 62 -16.20 -25.42 40.76
N VAL A 63 -15.12 -26.02 41.27
CA VAL A 63 -13.86 -26.18 40.53
C VAL A 63 -14.09 -27.05 39.30
N SER A 64 -14.74 -28.21 39.45
CA SER A 64 -15.08 -29.12 38.35
C SER A 64 -15.98 -28.46 37.29
N ALA A 65 -16.95 -27.66 37.72
CA ALA A 65 -17.80 -26.89 36.81
C ALA A 65 -17.00 -25.80 36.07
N SER A 66 -16.02 -25.19 36.74
CA SER A 66 -15.13 -24.19 36.14
C SER A 66 -14.21 -24.81 35.10
N ASP A 67 -13.61 -25.98 35.40
CA ASP A 67 -12.75 -26.71 34.47
C ASP A 67 -13.51 -27.17 33.24
N GLY A 68 -14.71 -27.74 33.43
CA GLY A 68 -15.58 -28.12 32.30
C GLY A 68 -16.06 -26.93 31.46
N ARG A 69 -16.02 -25.70 32.00
CA ARG A 69 -16.30 -24.47 31.24
C ARG A 69 -15.08 -24.00 30.45
N LEU A 70 -13.88 -24.10 31.03
CA LEU A 70 -12.61 -23.79 30.35
C LEU A 70 -12.36 -24.73 29.16
N GLU A 71 -12.61 -26.03 29.32
CA GLU A 71 -12.48 -27.00 28.23
C GLU A 71 -13.42 -26.69 27.07
N ARG A 72 -14.68 -26.34 27.36
CA ARG A 72 -15.64 -25.92 26.33
C ARG A 72 -15.19 -24.64 25.63
N GLU A 73 -14.66 -23.68 26.37
CA GLU A 73 -14.13 -22.44 25.78
C GLU A 73 -12.94 -22.71 24.86
N GLN A 74 -12.01 -23.58 25.26
CA GLN A 74 -10.89 -24.00 24.43
C GLN A 74 -11.37 -24.72 23.17
N ALA A 75 -12.31 -25.67 23.29
CA ALA A 75 -12.87 -26.37 22.14
C ALA A 75 -13.54 -25.42 21.14
N VAL A 76 -14.27 -24.41 21.63
CA VAL A 76 -14.87 -23.37 20.78
C VAL A 76 -13.80 -22.50 20.12
N ARG A 77 -12.75 -22.09 20.86
CA ARG A 77 -11.64 -21.31 20.30
C ARG A 77 -10.90 -22.09 19.20
N ASP A 78 -10.67 -23.37 19.40
CA ASP A 78 -10.02 -24.25 18.42
C ASP A 78 -10.88 -24.45 17.18
N GLU A 79 -12.20 -24.64 17.36
CA GLU A 79 -13.15 -24.74 16.26
C GLU A 79 -13.19 -23.45 15.43
N VAL A 80 -13.31 -22.30 16.08
CA VAL A 80 -13.29 -20.99 15.41
C VAL A 80 -11.97 -20.77 14.67
N THR A 81 -10.84 -21.14 15.28
CA THR A 81 -9.52 -21.02 14.63
C THR A 81 -9.44 -21.91 13.39
N ARG A 82 -9.94 -23.15 13.46
CA ARG A 82 -10.01 -24.07 12.31
C ARG A 82 -10.89 -23.51 11.20
N GLN A 83 -12.07 -22.99 11.52
CA GLN A 83 -12.97 -22.36 10.54
C GLN A 83 -12.34 -21.12 9.89
N LEU A 84 -11.69 -20.25 10.67
CA LEU A 84 -10.98 -19.07 10.13
C LEU A 84 -9.83 -19.47 9.19
N ASN A 85 -9.07 -20.52 9.53
CA ASN A 85 -8.02 -21.03 8.65
C ASN A 85 -8.60 -21.64 7.37
N GLY A 86 -9.74 -22.34 7.46
CA GLY A 86 -10.49 -22.84 6.31
C GLY A 86 -10.93 -21.71 5.38
N LEU A 87 -11.61 -20.69 5.93
CA LEU A 87 -12.02 -19.50 5.19
C LEU A 87 -10.84 -18.77 4.54
N ARG A 88 -9.70 -18.63 5.24
CA ARG A 88 -8.49 -18.06 4.66
C ARG A 88 -7.97 -18.86 3.47
N ALA A 89 -7.95 -20.19 3.58
CA ALA A 89 -7.51 -21.07 2.51
C ALA A 89 -8.46 -21.02 1.30
N ASP A 90 -9.77 -20.98 1.55
CA ASP A 90 -10.80 -20.90 0.52
C ASP A 90 -10.77 -19.55 -0.19
N VAL A 91 -10.67 -18.45 0.55
CA VAL A 91 -10.49 -17.09 -0.01
C VAL A 91 -9.18 -17.00 -0.78
N ALA A 92 -8.09 -17.59 -0.29
CA ALA A 92 -6.83 -17.63 -1.04
C ALA A 92 -6.98 -18.42 -2.35
N ARG A 93 -7.75 -19.50 -2.35
CA ARG A 93 -8.03 -20.30 -3.55
C ARG A 93 -8.91 -19.53 -4.55
N GLU A 94 -9.95 -18.86 -4.07
CA GLU A 94 -10.86 -18.06 -4.89
C GLU A 94 -10.16 -16.83 -5.48
N THR A 95 -9.34 -16.14 -4.69
CA THR A 95 -8.53 -15.02 -5.18
C THR A 95 -7.45 -15.47 -6.15
N ALA A 96 -6.76 -16.59 -5.91
CA ALA A 96 -5.79 -17.15 -6.85
C ALA A 96 -6.46 -17.56 -8.18
N GLN A 97 -7.65 -18.16 -8.13
CA GLN A 97 -8.44 -18.50 -9.32
C GLN A 97 -8.94 -17.25 -10.05
N ALA A 98 -9.46 -16.25 -9.34
CA ALA A 98 -9.96 -15.01 -9.93
C ALA A 98 -8.85 -14.17 -10.57
N VAL A 99 -7.72 -14.01 -9.88
CA VAL A 99 -6.54 -13.30 -10.42
C VAL A 99 -5.94 -14.07 -11.59
N GLY A 100 -5.81 -15.40 -11.50
CA GLY A 100 -5.34 -16.23 -12.61
C GLY A 100 -6.25 -16.13 -13.84
N ALA A 101 -7.56 -16.17 -13.65
CA ALA A 101 -8.54 -16.02 -14.73
C ALA A 101 -8.50 -14.62 -15.36
N GLN A 102 -8.39 -13.56 -14.56
CA GLN A 102 -8.27 -12.20 -15.07
C GLN A 102 -6.96 -11.96 -15.82
N VAL A 103 -5.84 -12.47 -15.30
CA VAL A 103 -4.53 -12.36 -15.97
C VAL A 103 -4.50 -13.18 -17.26
N SER A 104 -5.05 -14.39 -17.28
CA SER A 104 -5.18 -15.19 -18.50
C SER A 104 -6.04 -14.45 -19.53
N THR A 105 -7.22 -13.96 -19.13
CA THR A 105 -8.12 -13.21 -20.03
C THR A 105 -7.46 -11.94 -20.57
N ALA A 106 -6.68 -11.23 -19.74
CA ALA A 106 -5.95 -10.04 -20.16
C ALA A 106 -4.80 -10.38 -21.12
N LEU A 107 -4.06 -11.47 -20.88
CA LEU A 107 -3.01 -11.95 -21.78
C LEU A 107 -3.57 -12.48 -23.09
N ASP A 108 -4.70 -13.19 -23.06
CA ASP A 108 -5.41 -13.67 -24.24
C ASP A 108 -5.93 -12.48 -25.07
N GLY A 109 -6.52 -11.48 -24.42
CA GLY A 109 -6.96 -10.25 -25.07
C GLY A 109 -5.81 -9.42 -25.66
N LEU A 110 -4.66 -9.35 -24.97
CA LEU A 110 -3.45 -8.73 -25.49
C LEU A 110 -2.86 -9.52 -26.66
N SER A 111 -2.89 -10.85 -26.60
CA SER A 111 -2.43 -11.74 -27.67
C SER A 111 -3.29 -11.58 -28.93
N ASP A 112 -4.61 -11.51 -28.77
CA ASP A 112 -5.55 -11.24 -29.87
C ASP A 112 -5.32 -9.85 -30.49
N GLU A 113 -5.08 -8.82 -29.66
CA GLU A 113 -4.80 -7.48 -30.16
C GLU A 113 -3.44 -7.40 -30.86
N LEU A 114 -2.42 -8.10 -30.36
CA LEU A 114 -1.13 -8.25 -31.02
C LEU A 114 -1.23 -9.02 -32.34
N ALA A 115 -2.05 -10.08 -32.41
CA ALA A 115 -2.31 -10.81 -33.65
C ALA A 115 -3.04 -9.94 -34.69
N ARG A 116 -4.02 -9.14 -34.24
CA ARG A 116 -4.70 -8.14 -35.09
C ARG A 116 -3.75 -7.05 -35.54
N LEU A 117 -2.87 -6.56 -34.67
CA LEU A 117 -1.82 -5.61 -35.03
C LEU A 117 -0.84 -6.20 -36.03
N ASN A 118 -0.41 -7.44 -35.84
CA ASN A 118 0.50 -8.12 -36.76
C ASN A 118 -0.18 -8.35 -38.12
N SER A 119 -1.44 -8.78 -38.15
CA SER A 119 -2.21 -8.89 -39.39
C SER A 119 -2.40 -7.54 -40.09
N ARG A 120 -2.66 -6.47 -39.33
CA ARG A 120 -2.75 -5.11 -39.88
C ARG A 120 -1.41 -4.60 -40.37
N LEU A 121 -0.31 -4.96 -39.69
CA LEU A 121 1.04 -4.66 -40.15
C LEU A 121 1.41 -5.47 -41.38
N ASP A 122 0.95 -6.72 -41.52
CA ASP A 122 1.15 -7.52 -42.73
C ASP A 122 0.33 -6.96 -43.90
N GLU A 123 -0.91 -6.51 -43.67
CA GLU A 123 -1.71 -5.78 -44.66
C GLU A 123 -1.05 -4.44 -45.05
N TRP A 124 -0.50 -3.70 -44.09
CA TRP A 124 0.24 -2.47 -44.34
C TRP A 124 1.60 -2.73 -45.01
N GLN A 125 2.30 -3.81 -44.69
CA GLN A 125 3.55 -4.22 -45.33
C GLN A 125 3.31 -4.67 -46.77
N GLY A 126 2.20 -5.36 -47.03
CA GLY A 126 1.72 -5.66 -48.38
C GLY A 126 1.36 -4.41 -49.17
N ALA A 127 0.71 -3.43 -48.53
CA ALA A 127 0.35 -2.15 -49.15
C ALA A 127 1.52 -1.16 -49.32
N THR A 128 2.60 -1.30 -48.55
CA THR A 128 3.80 -0.42 -48.59
C THR A 128 4.90 -0.91 -49.53
N GLY A 129 4.61 -1.87 -50.42
CA GLY A 129 5.42 -2.10 -51.62
C GLY A 129 5.71 -0.80 -52.40
N GLU A 130 4.81 0.18 -52.33
CA GLU A 130 4.97 1.53 -52.91
C GLU A 130 5.89 2.47 -52.09
N LEU A 131 6.05 2.27 -50.78
CA LEU A 131 6.97 3.06 -49.94
C LEU A 131 8.43 2.56 -50.00
N ARG A 132 8.67 1.30 -50.42
CA ARG A 132 10.03 0.83 -50.73
C ARG A 132 10.62 1.60 -51.91
N LEU A 133 9.81 1.87 -52.94
CA LEU A 133 10.15 2.72 -54.09
C LEU A 133 10.32 4.19 -53.67
N LEU A 134 9.56 4.66 -52.67
CA LEU A 134 9.68 6.03 -52.15
C LEU A 134 10.96 6.23 -51.32
N ARG A 135 11.37 5.25 -50.51
CA ARG A 135 12.63 5.28 -49.74
C ARG A 135 13.87 5.20 -50.64
N GLU A 136 13.79 4.42 -51.71
CA GLU A 136 14.84 4.36 -52.74
C GLU A 136 14.98 5.70 -53.49
N ARG A 137 13.88 6.45 -53.62
CA ARG A 137 13.85 7.82 -54.18
C ARG A 137 14.25 8.94 -53.20
N LEU A 138 14.32 8.68 -51.90
CA LEU A 138 14.60 9.68 -50.85
C LEU A 138 15.88 9.40 -50.05
N SER A 139 16.74 8.50 -50.51
CA SER A 139 18.05 8.27 -49.88
C SER A 139 18.98 9.47 -50.11
N VAL A 140 19.33 10.12 -49.00
CA VAL A 140 20.16 11.32 -48.84
C VAL A 140 21.60 11.09 -49.32
N ALA A 141 22.15 12.07 -50.05
CA ALA A 141 23.57 12.15 -50.37
C ALA A 141 24.38 12.52 -49.12
N PRO A 142 25.55 11.91 -48.88
CA PRO A 142 26.36 12.23 -47.70
C PRO A 142 27.10 13.55 -47.91
N ARG A 143 27.01 14.44 -46.91
CA ARG A 143 27.78 15.68 -46.65
C ARG A 143 27.08 16.99 -47.06
N GLY A 144 26.81 17.81 -46.04
CA GLY A 144 26.86 19.28 -46.07
C GLY A 144 25.91 20.07 -46.97
N GLU A 145 25.32 19.45 -47.98
CA GLU A 145 24.46 20.11 -48.97
C GLU A 145 23.03 19.66 -48.73
N MET A 146 22.14 20.60 -48.39
CA MET A 146 20.71 20.33 -48.41
C MET A 146 20.31 20.05 -49.87
N PRO A 147 19.68 18.90 -50.19
CA PRO A 147 19.17 18.67 -51.53
C PRO A 147 18.12 19.74 -51.87
N LEU A 148 18.20 20.33 -53.08
CA LEU A 148 17.31 21.40 -53.55
C LEU A 148 15.82 21.09 -53.34
N GLY A 149 15.42 19.82 -53.39
CA GLY A 149 14.04 19.38 -53.13
C GLY A 149 13.59 19.52 -51.68
N GLN A 150 14.48 19.39 -50.70
CA GLN A 150 14.15 19.61 -49.29
C GLN A 150 14.04 21.10 -48.96
N LEU A 151 14.85 21.94 -49.60
CA LEU A 151 14.70 23.38 -49.53
C LEU A 151 13.35 23.81 -50.11
N ASP A 152 12.98 23.33 -51.31
CA ASP A 152 11.72 23.73 -51.95
C ASP A 152 10.53 23.41 -51.05
N ALA A 153 10.56 22.27 -50.35
CA ALA A 153 9.55 21.90 -49.36
C ALA A 153 9.49 22.85 -48.16
N LEU A 154 10.65 23.30 -47.64
CA LEU A 154 10.72 24.26 -46.54
C LEU A 154 10.28 25.67 -46.96
N LEU A 155 10.69 26.12 -48.16
CA LEU A 155 10.30 27.42 -48.70
C LEU A 155 8.80 27.47 -48.99
N MET A 156 8.20 26.40 -49.51
CA MET A 156 6.74 26.29 -49.65
C MET A 156 5.99 26.31 -48.31
N GLN A 157 6.59 25.80 -47.23
CA GLN A 157 5.96 25.82 -45.92
C GLN A 157 5.95 27.21 -45.30
N TRP A 158 6.96 28.04 -45.56
CA TRP A 158 7.13 29.34 -44.91
C TRP A 158 6.74 30.53 -45.79
N PHE A 159 6.75 30.38 -47.12
CA PHE A 159 6.44 31.45 -48.07
C PHE A 159 5.30 31.07 -49.00
N ALA A 160 4.45 32.04 -49.33
CA ALA A 160 3.38 31.86 -50.31
C ALA A 160 3.96 31.61 -51.73
N PRO A 161 3.32 30.77 -52.57
CA PRO A 161 3.80 30.47 -53.91
C PRO A 161 3.97 31.76 -54.73
N GLY A 162 5.16 31.94 -55.32
CA GLY A 162 5.54 33.13 -56.09
C GLY A 162 6.35 34.19 -55.32
N ARG A 163 6.63 33.97 -54.02
CA ARG A 163 7.49 34.86 -53.21
C ARG A 163 8.99 34.51 -53.25
N TYR A 164 9.39 33.50 -54.01
CA TYR A 164 10.79 33.13 -54.20
C TYR A 164 11.02 32.65 -55.64
N VAL A 165 12.27 32.75 -56.12
CA VAL A 165 12.71 32.35 -57.47
C VAL A 165 13.96 31.47 -57.33
N ARG A 166 14.07 30.41 -58.13
CA ARG A 166 15.25 29.53 -58.20
C ARG A 166 16.21 30.02 -59.28
N ASP A 167 17.51 29.73 -59.13
CA ASP A 167 18.56 30.07 -60.09
C ASP A 167 18.56 31.57 -60.48
N PHE A 168 18.58 32.44 -59.47
CA PHE A 168 18.47 33.88 -59.67
C PHE A 168 19.84 34.51 -59.98
N GLU A 169 19.94 35.24 -61.09
CA GLU A 169 21.15 35.99 -61.42
C GLU A 169 21.29 37.24 -60.52
N VAL A 170 22.36 37.28 -59.72
CA VAL A 170 22.61 38.35 -58.76
C VAL A 170 23.14 39.59 -59.47
N GLY A 171 22.23 40.47 -59.89
CA GLY A 171 22.57 41.67 -60.65
C GLY A 171 22.70 41.38 -62.14
N THR A 172 22.04 42.19 -62.96
CA THR A 172 21.96 41.99 -64.41
C THR A 172 23.35 41.96 -65.05
N GLY A 173 23.76 40.81 -65.59
CA GLY A 173 25.04 40.65 -66.29
C GLY A 173 26.24 40.33 -65.39
N SER A 174 26.04 39.93 -64.14
CA SER A 174 27.13 39.58 -63.21
C SER A 174 27.66 38.16 -63.42
N GLY A 175 26.91 37.29 -64.12
CA GLY A 175 27.26 35.89 -64.32
C GLY A 175 27.29 35.05 -63.03
N ARG A 176 26.80 35.59 -61.91
CA ARG A 176 26.70 34.90 -60.62
C ARG A 176 25.25 34.50 -60.37
N TYR A 177 25.02 33.21 -60.19
CA TYR A 177 23.71 32.65 -59.87
C TYR A 177 23.64 32.33 -58.38
N ALA A 178 22.56 32.73 -57.73
CA ALA A 178 22.18 32.27 -56.40
C ALA A 178 21.14 31.15 -56.53
N ASP A 179 21.27 30.14 -55.68
CA ASP A 179 20.38 28.96 -55.69
C ASP A 179 18.91 29.36 -55.52
N VAL A 180 18.63 30.32 -54.63
CA VAL A 180 17.30 30.93 -54.46
C VAL A 180 17.39 32.42 -54.21
N ALA A 181 16.40 33.19 -54.69
CA ALA A 181 16.17 34.57 -54.27
C ALA A 181 14.78 34.75 -53.66
N ILE A 182 14.71 35.39 -52.49
CA ILE A 182 13.46 35.71 -51.80
C ILE A 182 13.02 37.12 -52.17
N LEU A 183 11.72 37.29 -52.47
CA LEU A 183 11.12 38.59 -52.79
C LEU A 183 10.63 39.28 -51.52
N LEU A 184 11.39 40.29 -51.08
CA LEU A 184 11.03 41.16 -49.97
C LEU A 184 10.28 42.39 -50.50
N PRO A 185 9.08 42.68 -49.98
CA PRO A 185 8.35 43.88 -50.35
C PRO A 185 8.91 45.07 -49.56
N ASP A 186 9.37 46.11 -50.23
CA ASP A 186 9.71 47.40 -49.59
C ASP A 186 8.42 48.22 -49.35
N GLU A 187 8.41 49.08 -48.32
CA GLU A 187 7.27 49.95 -47.99
C GLU A 187 6.96 50.96 -49.11
N ALA A 188 7.91 51.21 -50.01
CA ALA A 188 7.74 52.03 -51.22
C ALA A 188 7.28 51.24 -52.47
N GLY A 189 6.89 49.97 -52.35
CA GLY A 189 6.40 49.15 -53.46
C GLY A 189 7.47 48.64 -54.43
N ARG A 190 8.75 48.79 -54.07
CA ARG A 190 9.88 48.22 -54.83
C ARG A 190 10.13 46.78 -54.37
N VAL A 191 10.39 45.89 -55.33
CA VAL A 191 10.71 44.48 -55.05
C VAL A 191 12.21 44.35 -54.84
N LEU A 192 12.62 43.98 -53.63
CA LEU A 192 14.01 43.68 -53.31
C LEU A 192 14.20 42.15 -53.42
N TYR A 193 15.19 41.75 -54.21
CA TYR A 193 15.61 40.35 -54.31
C TYR A 193 16.73 40.10 -53.32
N LEU A 194 16.50 39.20 -52.36
CA LEU A 194 17.53 38.73 -51.44
C LEU A 194 18.06 37.39 -51.95
N PRO A 195 19.26 37.35 -52.55
CA PRO A 195 19.87 36.09 -52.96
C PRO A 195 20.33 35.28 -51.74
N VAL A 196 20.01 34.00 -51.74
CA VAL A 196 20.34 33.00 -50.72
C VAL A 196 21.09 31.87 -51.41
N ASP A 197 22.34 31.70 -51.01
CA ASP A 197 23.21 30.60 -51.43
C ASP A 197 23.17 29.51 -50.33
N MET A 198 22.86 28.28 -50.72
CA MET A 198 22.75 27.15 -49.79
C MET A 198 24.05 26.40 -49.62
N SER A 199 25.05 26.67 -50.44
CA SER A 199 26.41 26.18 -50.26
C SER A 199 27.15 27.00 -49.19
N PHE A 200 26.50 27.30 -48.08
CA PHE A 200 27.13 27.96 -46.94
C PHE A 200 27.69 26.88 -46.00
N PRO A 201 29.02 26.76 -45.81
CA PRO A 201 29.61 25.75 -44.94
C PRO A 201 29.21 26.01 -43.49
N VAL A 202 28.12 25.37 -43.06
CA VAL A 202 27.55 25.55 -41.72
C VAL A 202 28.54 25.11 -40.64
N GLU A 203 29.38 24.10 -40.90
CA GLU A 203 30.42 23.66 -39.95
C GLU A 203 31.44 24.76 -39.64
N GLU A 204 31.88 25.55 -40.63
CA GLU A 204 32.91 26.59 -40.44
C GLU A 204 32.36 27.82 -39.69
N PHE A 205 31.04 28.02 -39.72
CA PHE A 205 30.34 29.08 -38.97
C PHE A 205 29.77 28.64 -37.62
N SER A 206 29.67 27.33 -37.35
CA SER A 206 29.08 26.81 -36.12
C SER A 206 30.01 26.82 -34.90
N GLY A 207 31.31 27.07 -35.09
CA GLY A 207 32.34 26.93 -34.06
C GLY A 207 32.39 28.07 -33.02
N GLU A 208 32.30 29.33 -33.42
CA GLU A 208 32.60 30.47 -32.51
C GLU A 208 31.76 31.75 -32.79
N TRP A 209 30.63 31.65 -33.50
CA TRP A 209 29.99 32.84 -34.10
C TRP A 209 28.80 33.46 -33.34
N ASN A 210 28.56 33.09 -32.07
CA ASN A 210 27.26 33.36 -31.44
C ASN A 210 27.21 34.49 -30.39
N ALA A 211 28.33 35.02 -29.90
CA ALA A 211 28.31 36.11 -28.91
C ALA A 211 29.08 37.35 -29.37
N GLU A 212 30.34 37.19 -29.74
CA GLU A 212 31.22 38.30 -30.10
C GLU A 212 30.84 38.94 -31.45
N THR A 213 30.52 38.10 -32.44
CA THR A 213 30.03 38.59 -33.74
C THR A 213 28.70 39.34 -33.61
N ARG A 214 27.79 38.84 -32.78
CA ARG A 214 26.50 39.49 -32.50
C ARG A 214 26.69 40.86 -31.85
N ALA A 215 27.61 40.98 -30.90
CA ALA A 215 27.95 42.26 -30.27
C ALA A 215 28.62 43.23 -31.26
N ARG A 216 29.51 42.74 -32.13
CA ARG A 216 30.19 43.57 -33.14
C ARG A 216 29.23 44.06 -34.23
N LEU A 217 28.29 43.22 -34.65
CA LEU A 217 27.26 43.58 -35.64
C LEU A 217 26.24 44.56 -35.07
N SER A 218 25.81 44.39 -33.81
CA SER A 218 24.91 45.35 -33.16
C SER A 218 25.59 46.72 -33.00
N GLN A 219 26.87 46.76 -32.65
CA GLN A 219 27.65 48.00 -32.56
C GLN A 219 27.77 48.71 -33.92
N ARG A 220 28.08 47.98 -35.01
CA ARG A 220 28.18 48.56 -36.36
C ARG A 220 26.83 49.03 -36.92
N LEU A 221 25.75 48.33 -36.60
CA LEU A 221 24.39 48.75 -36.98
C LEU A 221 23.98 50.02 -36.22
N ALA A 222 24.31 50.13 -34.94
CA ALA A 222 24.08 51.33 -34.15
C ALA A 222 24.88 52.54 -34.70
N GLU A 223 26.14 52.34 -35.09
CA GLU A 223 26.96 53.38 -35.73
C GLU A 223 26.42 53.81 -37.09
N HIS A 224 25.93 52.86 -37.91
CA HIS A 224 25.36 53.20 -39.21
C HIS A 224 23.99 53.89 -39.10
N ALA A 225 23.15 53.47 -38.15
CA ALA A 225 21.90 54.14 -37.85
C ALA A 225 22.13 55.58 -37.36
N ALA A 226 23.16 55.81 -36.54
CA ALA A 226 23.54 57.15 -36.10
C ALA A 226 24.05 58.04 -37.26
N ARG A 227 24.74 57.47 -38.26
CA ARG A 227 25.16 58.21 -39.47
C ARG A 227 24.01 58.52 -40.44
N LEU A 228 22.92 57.76 -40.40
CA LEU A 228 21.73 57.98 -41.24
C LEU A 228 20.72 58.93 -40.58
N ALA A 229 20.84 59.18 -39.28
CA ALA A 229 19.99 60.09 -38.51
C ALA A 229 20.59 61.50 -38.28
N ALA A 230 21.79 61.77 -38.81
CA ALA A 230 22.45 63.07 -38.83
C ALA A 230 22.44 63.66 -40.24
#